data_AF-A0A7Y2EFD6-F1
#
_entry.id   AF-A0A7Y2EFD6-F1
#
_cell.length_a   1.000
_cell.length_b   1.000
_cell.length_c   1.000
_cell.angle_alpha   90.00
_cell.angle_beta   90.00
_cell.angle_gamma   90.00
#
_symmetry.space_group_name_H-M   'P 1'
#
loop_
_entity.id
_entity.type
_entity.pdbx_description
1 polymer ?
#
loop_
_entity_poly.entity_id
_entity_poly.type
_entity_poly.pdbx_seq_one_letter_code
_entity_poly.pdbx_strand_id
1 'polypeptide(L)' 'MKTTDIEAKLAKAGYVADEAIATALALALELGRPLLLEGDAGVGKTMLASALAESLDTRLIRLQCYEGLD' A
#
# COMPACT_ATOMS: atom_id res chain seq x y z
N MET A 1 14.54 -1.29 -1.62
CA MET A 1 13.93 -0.35 -2.58
C MET A 1 13.95 1.02 -1.90
N LYS A 2 14.51 2.08 -2.51
CA LYS A 2 14.61 3.39 -1.82
C LYS A 2 13.23 4.07 -1.74
N THR A 3 12.97 4.88 -0.72
CA THR A 3 11.69 5.62 -0.52
C THR A 3 11.22 6.35 -1.78
N THR A 4 12.12 7.08 -2.46
CA THR A 4 11.81 7.81 -3.70
C THR A 4 11.36 6.91 -4.85
N ASP A 5 11.81 5.65 -4.88
CA ASP A 5 11.36 4.67 -5.88
C ASP A 5 9.92 4.23 -5.59
N ILE A 6 9.54 4.11 -4.31
CA ILE A 6 8.17 3.78 -3.90
C ILE A 6 7.19 4.88 -4.27
N GLU A 7 7.51 6.14 -3.94
CA GLU A 7 6.66 7.29 -4.26
C GLU A 7 6.39 7.37 -5.76
N ALA A 8 7.44 7.26 -6.58
CA ALA A 8 7.31 7.30 -8.03
C ALA A 8 6.51 6.12 -8.60
N LYS A 9 6.68 4.93 -8.03
CA LYS A 9 5.94 3.73 -8.43
C LYS A 9 4.46 3.79 -8.07
N LEU A 10 4.15 4.23 -6.84
CA LEU A 10 2.77 4.42 -6.39
C LEU A 10 2.08 5.53 -7.18
N ALA A 11 2.77 6.64 -7.47
CA ALA A 11 2.22 7.73 -8.28
C ALA A 11 1.84 7.27 -9.70
N LYS A 12 2.65 6.39 -10.32
CA LYS A 12 2.33 5.76 -11.60
C LYS A 12 1.09 4.86 -11.54
N ALA A 13 0.88 4.19 -10.41
CA ALA A 13 -0.32 3.39 -10.12
C ALA A 13 -1.49 4.24 -9.56
N GLY A 14 -1.42 5.57 -9.68
CA GLY A 14 -2.50 6.48 -9.29
C GLY A 14 -2.62 6.77 -7.79
N TYR A 15 -1.62 6.43 -6.97
CA TYR A 15 -1.61 6.70 -5.54
C TYR A 15 -0.52 7.71 -5.15
N VAL A 16 -0.92 8.82 -4.54
CA VAL A 16 0.00 9.83 -4.01
C VAL A 16 0.34 9.47 -2.57
N ALA A 17 1.55 8.93 -2.36
CA ALA A 17 2.05 8.63 -1.02
C ALA A 17 2.75 9.84 -0.40
N ASP A 18 2.61 10.00 0.91
CA ASP A 18 3.50 10.84 1.70
C ASP A 18 4.78 10.09 2.07
N GLU A 19 5.75 10.81 2.63
CA GLU A 19 7.04 10.27 3.03
C GLU A 19 6.90 9.16 4.08
N ALA A 20 5.92 9.26 4.98
CA ALA A 20 5.69 8.31 6.06
C ALA A 20 5.25 6.94 5.50
N ILE A 21 4.26 6.93 4.61
CA ILE A 21 3.79 5.72 3.91
C ILE A 21 4.91 5.12 3.06
N ALA A 22 5.60 5.96 2.28
CA ALA A 22 6.67 5.49 1.40
C ALA A 22 7.82 4.85 2.20
N THR A 23 8.19 5.44 3.34
CA THR A 23 9.24 4.91 4.21
C THR A 23 8.80 3.60 4.88
N ALA A 24 7.58 3.55 5.42
CA ALA A 24 7.06 2.35 6.05
C ALA A 24 7.00 1.17 5.06
N LEU A 25 6.57 1.42 3.82
CA LEU A 25 6.57 0.41 2.75
C LEU A 25 7.98 -0.03 2.37
N ALA A 26 8.93 0.90 2.27
CA ALA A 26 10.31 0.57 1.91
C ALA A 26 10.91 -0.39 2.94
N LEU A 27 10.73 -0.08 4.23
CA LEU A 27 11.19 -0.92 5.33
C LEU A 27 10.46 -2.27 5.37
N ALA A 28 9.13 -2.29 5.19
CA ALA A 28 8.36 -3.54 5.19
C ALA A 28 8.82 -4.49 4.08
N LEU A 29 9.06 -3.98 2.87
CA LEU A 29 9.56 -4.75 1.73
C LEU A 29 11.00 -5.21 1.93
N GLU A 30 11.87 -4.36 2.46
CA GLU A 30 13.27 -4.70 2.70
C GLU A 30 13.44 -5.74 3.81
N LEU A 31 12.66 -5.63 4.89
CA LEU A 31 12.71 -6.53 6.03
C LEU A 31 11.86 -7.80 5.85
N GLY A 32 11.02 -7.85 4.81
CA GLY A 32 10.05 -8.94 4.62
C GLY A 32 9.05 -9.05 5.76
N ARG A 33 8.60 -7.91 6.31
CA ARG A 33 7.68 -7.86 7.46
C ARG A 33 6.27 -7.41 7.04
N PRO A 34 5.21 -7.93 7.67
CA PRO A 34 3.85 -7.42 7.45
C PRO A 34 3.72 -5.96 7.87
N LEU A 35 2.86 -5.21 7.16
CA LEU A 35 2.52 -3.83 7.47
C LEU A 35 1.05 -3.73 7.87
N LEU A 36 0.78 -3.15 9.04
CA LEU A 36 -0.57 -2.76 9.47
C LEU A 36 -0.81 -1.30 9.07
N LEU A 37 -1.95 -1.03 8.44
CA LEU A 37 -2.36 0.32 8.02
C LEU A 37 -3.56 0.78 8.83
N GLU A 38 -3.39 1.84 9.61
CA GLU A 38 -4.43 2.48 10.41
C GLU A 38 -4.82 3.84 9.82
N GLY A 39 -6.06 4.27 10.06
CA GLY A 39 -6.57 5.56 9.61
C GLY A 39 -8.08 5.54 9.38
N ASP A 40 -8.67 6.71 9.15
CA ASP A 40 -10.12 6.88 8.99
C ASP A 40 -10.67 6.20 7.72
N ALA A 41 -11.97 5.94 7.69
CA ALA A 41 -12.62 5.44 6.47
C ALA A 41 -12.46 6.45 5.33
N GLY A 42 -12.14 5.96 4.12
CA GLY A 42 -11.99 6.81 2.93
C GLY A 42 -10.60 7.42 2.69
N VAL A 43 -9.63 7.29 3.60
CA VAL A 43 -8.25 7.85 3.43
C VAL A 43 -7.35 7.09 2.45
N GLY A 44 -7.92 6.19 1.64
CA GLY A 44 -7.16 5.49 0.59
C GLY A 44 -6.41 4.22 1.02
N LYS A 45 -6.65 3.66 2.22
CA LYS A 45 -5.99 2.42 2.69
C LYS A 45 -6.12 1.24 1.70
N THR A 46 -7.31 1.02 1.15
CA THR A 46 -7.54 -0.03 0.14
C THR A 46 -6.87 0.29 -1.20
N MET A 47 -6.86 1.57 -1.57
CA MET A 47 -6.22 2.03 -2.81
C MET A 47 -4.70 1.85 -2.73
N LEU A 48 -4.09 2.09 -1.56
CA LEU A 48 -2.67 1.84 -1.32
C LEU A 48 -2.30 0.38 -1.58
N ALA A 49 -3.09 -0.57 -1.06
CA ALA A 49 -2.83 -2.00 -1.30
C ALA A 49 -2.92 -2.37 -2.79
N SER A 50 -3.84 -1.74 -3.53
CA SER A 50 -4.02 -1.95 -4.97
C SER A 50 -2.86 -1.37 -5.78
N ALA A 51 -2.49 -0.12 -5.51
CA ALA A 51 -1.37 0.55 -6.15
C ALA A 51 -0.04 -0.15 -5.87
N LEU A 52 0.16 -0.64 -4.64
CA LEU A 52 1.35 -1.40 -4.27
C LEU A 52 1.44 -2.71 -5.04
N ALA A 53 0.33 -3.47 -5.14
CA ALA A 53 0.31 -4.73 -5.88
C ALA A 53 0.61 -4.52 -7.37
N GLU A 54 0.01 -3.50 -8.00
CA GLU A 54 0.30 -3.10 -9.38
C GLU A 54 1.77 -2.72 -9.56
N SER A 55 2.32 -1.90 -8.65
CA SER A 55 3.71 -1.46 -8.71
C SER A 55 4.75 -2.57 -8.57
N LEU A 56 4.36 -3.68 -7.94
CA LEU A 56 5.19 -4.86 -7.71
C LEU A 56 4.92 -5.98 -8.72
N ASP A 57 4.03 -5.75 -9.70
CA ASP A 57 3.55 -6.76 -10.65
C ASP A 57 3.15 -8.07 -9.96
N THR A 58 2.33 -7.95 -8.92
CA THR A 58 1.90 -9.08 -8.09
C THR A 58 0.39 -9.11 -7.89
N ARG A 59 -0.11 -10.26 -7.46
CA ARG A 59 -1.55 -10.45 -7.20
C ARG A 59 -1.95 -9.79 -5.89
N LEU A 60 -3.01 -8.99 -5.93
CA LEU A 60 -3.71 -8.53 -4.72
C LEU A 60 -4.78 -9.54 -4.31
N ILE A 61 -4.67 -10.08 -3.11
CA ILE A 61 -5.73 -10.90 -2.49
C ILE A 61 -6.39 -10.06 -1.40
N ARG A 62 -7.69 -9.80 -1.54
CA ARG A 62 -8.48 -9.05 -0.56
C ARG A 62 -9.38 -10.01 0.22
N LEU A 63 -9.17 -10.10 1.53
CA LEU A 63 -10.05 -10.82 2.45
C LEU A 63 -10.82 -9.79 3.29
N GLN A 64 -12.14 -9.83 3.24
CA GLN A 64 -12.99 -9.02 4.11
C GLN A 64 -13.21 -9.78 5.42
N CYS A 65 -12.74 -9.25 6.53
CA CYS A 65 -12.82 -9.90 7.85
C CYS A 65 -14.16 -9.66 8.57
N TYR A 66 -15.09 -8.93 7.96
CA TYR A 66 -16.41 -8.63 8.53
C TYR A 66 -17.50 -9.15 7.60
N GLU A 67 -18.44 -9.91 8.16
CA GLU A 67 -19.68 -10.27 7.48
C GLU A 67 -20.56 -9.02 7.34
N GLY A 68 -21.04 -8.70 6.12
CA GLY A 68 -22.16 -7.76 5.95
C GLY A 68 -21.89 -6.39 5.34
N LEU A 69 -21.01 -6.25 4.34
CA LEU A 69 -20.99 -5.08 3.46
C LEU A 69 -21.01 -5.55 2.00
N ASP A 70 -22.22 -5.73 1.48
CA ASP A 70 -22.52 -5.66 0.04
C ASP A 70 -22.64 -4.20 -0.40
#